data_AF-A0A3L9YDP0-F1
#
_entry.id   AF-A0A3L9YDP0-F1
#
_cell.length_a   1.000
_cell.length_b   1.000
_cell.length_c   1.000
_cell.angle_alpha   90.00
_cell.angle_beta   90.00
_cell.angle_gamma   90.00
#
_symmetry.space_group_name_H-M   'P 1'
#
loop_
_entity.id
_entity.type
_entity.pdbx_description
1 polymer ?
#
loop_
_entity_poly.entity_id
_entity_poly.type
_entity_poly.pdbx_seq_one_letter_code
_entity_poly.pdbx_strand_id
1 'polypeptide(L)'
;MTPNYLLLMKKIYTFIAVSLVLSITVSKAQEVGIGTTDPKSTLDIQIANPSSPSNTDGLLIPRISNFPTTNPGNQQDGMIVFLTSATGTYKKGFHYWDNTPKKWIAYNEEWNDGNVAQVHSGFTPNLIYARQADATGTDVVVLDSGHIGMGTSAPEESLELKLVGDNDIQITSASAPDAPQLTFYTMNDTFESPDFMNDDDPIGYITGKVWAGSGKSGDVANIQLKADGNHSSGNLPTKIEFAVTEPGDSGITEHEPEMVIRSTGNVGIGITNPTAVLNLKAGTSSANSAPLKLTAGTNLSTAEQGAIEFDGTNLYFTPNTTRKVFLNGVSNSQSLNFPNIGSRGTSELTMSVTGAITTSSCSCAPAPGIENNLQWSCYVSSAGVVTIRLTNVSSGSVNPSDRNWKVTVID
;
A
#
# COMPACT_ATOMS: atom_id res chain seq x y z
N MET A 1 -99.68 -1.09 60.20
CA MET A 1 -98.97 -0.47 59.05
C MET A 1 -99.19 -1.33 57.84
N THR A 2 -99.67 -0.74 56.74
CA THR A 2 -100.21 -1.38 55.55
C THR A 2 -99.10 -2.00 54.65
N PRO A 3 -99.42 -2.99 53.81
CA PRO A 3 -98.47 -3.70 52.91
C PRO A 3 -97.60 -2.80 52.01
N ASN A 4 -97.98 -1.52 51.84
CA ASN A 4 -97.27 -0.57 50.97
C ASN A 4 -95.91 -0.09 51.52
N TYR A 5 -95.67 -0.14 52.83
CA TYR A 5 -94.39 0.32 53.40
C TYR A 5 -93.23 -0.66 53.15
N LEU A 6 -93.50 -1.97 53.15
CA LEU A 6 -92.49 -3.00 52.95
C LEU A 6 -91.98 -3.03 51.50
N LEU A 7 -92.88 -2.75 50.55
CA LEU A 7 -92.56 -2.67 49.13
C LEU A 7 -91.70 -1.44 48.80
N LEU A 8 -91.95 -0.32 49.49
CA LEU A 8 -91.18 0.91 49.33
C LEU A 8 -89.75 0.74 49.86
N MET A 9 -89.57 0.11 51.03
CA MET A 9 -88.24 -0.15 51.60
C MET A 9 -87.41 -1.08 50.71
N LYS A 10 -87.97 -2.17 50.17
CA LYS A 10 -87.25 -3.05 49.22
C LYS A 10 -86.76 -2.30 47.98
N LYS A 11 -87.59 -1.43 47.40
CA LYS A 11 -87.20 -0.62 46.24
C LYS A 11 -86.06 0.35 46.56
N ILE A 12 -86.05 0.94 47.76
CA ILE A 12 -84.98 1.84 48.21
C ILE A 12 -83.66 1.07 48.41
N TYR A 13 -83.67 -0.09 49.05
CA TYR A 13 -82.46 -0.91 49.22
C TYR A 13 -81.92 -1.44 47.88
N THR A 14 -82.80 -1.88 46.98
CA THR A 14 -82.39 -2.28 45.63
C THR A 14 -81.81 -1.11 44.85
N PHE A 15 -82.39 0.10 44.97
CA PHE A 15 -81.86 1.30 44.32
C PHE A 15 -80.49 1.71 44.87
N ILE A 16 -80.29 1.66 46.19
CA ILE A 16 -78.99 1.95 46.83
C ILE A 16 -77.95 0.89 46.43
N ALA A 17 -78.31 -0.39 46.41
CA ALA A 17 -77.41 -1.46 45.99
C ALA A 17 -77.02 -1.34 44.51
N VAL A 18 -77.96 -1.03 43.63
CA VAL A 18 -77.69 -0.78 42.21
C VAL A 18 -76.81 0.46 42.03
N SER A 19 -77.07 1.54 42.78
CA SER A 19 -76.24 2.76 42.73
C SER A 19 -74.82 2.55 43.25
N LEU A 20 -74.63 1.71 44.28
CA LEU A 20 -73.30 1.39 44.84
C LEU A 20 -72.50 0.48 43.90
N VAL A 21 -73.16 -0.48 43.25
CA VAL A 21 -72.53 -1.33 42.21
C VAL A 21 -72.17 -0.51 40.97
N LEU A 22 -72.97 0.51 40.61
CA LEU A 22 -72.68 1.41 39.48
C LEU A 22 -71.54 2.39 39.76
N SER A 23 -71.22 2.67 41.03
CA SER A 23 -70.15 3.62 41.40
C SER A 23 -68.79 2.96 41.61
N ILE A 24 -68.73 1.63 41.82
CA ILE A 24 -67.48 0.88 41.96
C ILE A 24 -66.86 0.51 40.60
N THR A 25 -67.65 0.46 39.51
CA THR A 25 -67.18 0.01 38.19
C THR A 25 -66.59 1.09 37.28
N VAL A 26 -66.59 2.36 37.69
CA VAL A 26 -66.06 3.47 36.85
C VAL A 26 -64.58 3.78 37.14
N SER A 27 -63.96 3.12 38.12
CA SER A 27 -62.57 3.40 38.50
C SER A 27 -61.61 2.33 37.97
N LYS A 28 -61.34 2.31 36.66
CA LYS A 28 -60.11 1.77 36.01
C LYS A 28 -60.24 1.68 34.47
N ALA A 29 -60.27 2.83 33.80
CA ALA A 29 -59.85 2.88 32.40
C ALA A 29 -58.88 4.07 32.26
N GLN A 30 -57.61 3.84 32.60
CA GLN A 30 -56.53 4.80 32.34
C GLN A 30 -55.97 4.65 30.92
N GLU A 31 -56.58 3.79 30.10
CA GLU A 31 -56.13 3.44 28.76
C GLU A 31 -57.27 3.71 27.77
N VAL A 32 -56.93 4.36 26.67
CA VAL A 32 -57.84 4.64 25.56
C VAL A 32 -57.51 3.67 24.42
N GLY A 33 -58.38 2.70 24.18
CA GLY A 33 -58.31 1.83 23.01
C GLY A 33 -59.15 2.39 21.86
N ILE A 34 -58.56 2.55 20.68
CA ILE A 34 -59.27 2.83 19.43
C ILE A 34 -59.08 1.61 18.53
N GLY A 35 -60.17 0.93 18.18
CA GLY A 35 -60.10 -0.30 17.38
C GLY A 35 -59.71 -1.56 18.18
N THR A 36 -59.57 -1.46 19.51
CA THR A 36 -59.26 -2.58 20.42
C THR A 36 -60.06 -2.48 21.72
N THR A 37 -60.35 -3.64 22.34
CA THR A 37 -60.97 -3.73 23.67
C THR A 37 -59.98 -4.13 24.77
N ASP A 38 -58.74 -4.36 24.39
CA ASP A 38 -57.63 -4.77 25.26
C ASP A 38 -56.40 -3.90 24.94
N PRO A 39 -56.45 -2.59 25.25
CA PRO A 39 -55.38 -1.66 24.93
C PRO A 39 -54.08 -2.03 25.66
N LYS A 40 -52.94 -1.89 24.98
CA LYS A 40 -51.60 -2.22 25.53
C LYS A 40 -50.78 -1.02 25.99
N SER A 41 -51.35 0.18 25.92
CA SER A 41 -50.71 1.41 26.41
C SER A 41 -51.79 2.46 26.75
N THR A 42 -51.37 3.60 27.30
CA THR A 42 -52.28 4.72 27.63
C THR A 42 -53.14 5.16 26.44
N LEU A 43 -52.61 5.07 25.21
CA LEU A 43 -53.37 5.25 23.97
C LEU A 43 -52.94 4.16 22.97
N ASP A 44 -53.80 3.18 22.73
CA ASP A 44 -53.58 2.09 21.77
C ASP A 44 -54.54 2.25 20.58
N ILE A 45 -53.98 2.43 19.38
CA ILE A 45 -54.74 2.57 18.13
C ILE A 45 -54.43 1.37 17.25
N GLN A 46 -55.40 0.48 17.11
CA GLN A 46 -55.29 -0.72 16.28
C GLN A 46 -56.09 -0.56 14.98
N ILE A 47 -55.52 -1.07 13.89
CA ILE A 47 -56.16 -1.09 12.57
C ILE A 47 -56.76 -2.47 12.30
N ALA A 48 -57.88 -2.51 11.58
CA ALA A 48 -58.67 -3.72 11.42
C ALA A 48 -57.94 -4.83 10.64
N ASN A 49 -57.07 -4.46 9.68
CA ASN A 49 -56.27 -5.41 8.91
C ASN A 49 -54.81 -4.94 8.80
N PRO A 50 -53.94 -5.30 9.75
CA PRO A 50 -52.53 -4.93 9.72
C PRO A 50 -51.77 -5.44 8.48
N SER A 51 -52.25 -6.50 7.82
CA SER A 51 -51.63 -7.06 6.62
C SER A 51 -52.04 -6.38 5.31
N SER A 52 -53.09 -5.55 5.34
CA SER A 52 -53.60 -4.80 4.19
C SER A 52 -54.37 -3.56 4.65
N PRO A 53 -53.70 -2.52 5.14
CA PRO A 53 -54.36 -1.32 5.68
C PRO A 53 -55.18 -0.57 4.63
N SER A 54 -56.29 0.03 5.06
CA SER A 54 -57.08 0.99 4.29
C SER A 54 -56.32 2.33 4.17
N ASN A 55 -56.63 3.12 3.14
CA ASN A 55 -56.07 4.47 2.97
C ASN A 55 -56.51 5.49 4.05
N THR A 56 -57.40 5.08 4.95
CA THR A 56 -57.87 5.87 6.11
C THR A 56 -57.28 5.38 7.43
N ASP A 57 -56.53 4.28 7.42
CA ASP A 57 -55.85 3.74 8.59
C ASP A 57 -54.60 4.59 8.89
N GLY A 58 -54.55 5.21 10.08
CA GLY A 58 -53.42 6.04 10.51
C GLY A 58 -53.82 7.07 11.57
N LEU A 59 -52.87 7.95 11.94
CA LEU A 59 -53.09 9.02 12.91
C LEU A 59 -52.77 10.39 12.26
N LEU A 60 -53.78 11.24 12.12
CA LEU A 60 -53.57 12.65 11.76
C LEU A 60 -53.22 13.46 13.00
N ILE A 61 -51.94 13.82 13.13
CA ILE A 61 -51.44 14.76 14.13
C ILE A 61 -51.86 16.20 13.74
N PRO A 62 -52.01 17.15 14.69
CA PRO A 62 -52.28 18.55 14.38
C PRO A 62 -51.36 19.10 13.29
N ARG A 63 -51.99 19.60 12.23
CA ARG A 63 -51.32 20.21 11.09
C ARG A 63 -51.32 21.71 11.24
N ILE A 64 -50.14 22.33 11.15
CA ILE A 64 -49.97 23.78 11.23
C ILE A 64 -49.38 24.30 9.93
N SER A 65 -49.77 25.49 9.51
CA SER A 65 -49.17 26.18 8.35
C SER A 65 -48.06 27.15 8.74
N ASN A 66 -47.95 27.49 10.03
CA ASN A 66 -46.89 28.30 10.63
C ASN A 66 -46.78 27.97 12.12
N PHE A 67 -45.61 28.19 12.72
CA PHE A 67 -45.45 28.05 14.17
C PHE A 67 -46.14 29.19 14.94
N PRO A 68 -46.59 28.94 16.18
CA PRO A 68 -47.11 29.97 17.05
C PRO A 68 -46.14 31.15 17.20
N THR A 69 -46.65 32.38 17.15
CA THR A 69 -45.84 33.59 17.39
C THR A 69 -45.36 33.69 18.84
N THR A 70 -46.07 33.04 19.76
CA THR A 70 -45.64 32.81 21.14
C THR A 70 -45.26 31.35 21.30
N ASN A 71 -44.00 31.10 21.65
CA ASN A 71 -43.50 29.75 21.85
C ASN A 71 -44.30 28.99 22.93
N PRO A 72 -44.55 27.68 22.77
CA PRO A 72 -45.14 26.86 23.82
C PRO A 72 -44.32 26.87 25.12
N GLY A 73 -44.97 26.54 26.24
CA GLY A 73 -44.32 26.47 27.55
C GLY A 73 -43.82 25.06 27.90
N ASN A 74 -43.39 24.89 29.14
CA ASN A 74 -42.94 23.61 29.70
C ASN A 74 -44.04 22.53 29.74
N GLN A 75 -45.30 22.92 29.83
CA GLN A 75 -46.43 21.99 29.79
C GLN A 75 -46.67 21.41 28.39
N GLN A 76 -46.06 21.99 27.36
CA GLN A 76 -46.15 21.54 25.98
C GLN A 76 -44.85 20.84 25.52
N ASP A 77 -43.92 20.58 26.44
CA ASP A 77 -42.68 19.88 26.12
C ASP A 77 -42.99 18.48 25.56
N GLY A 78 -42.45 18.17 24.38
CA GLY A 78 -42.79 16.98 23.59
C GLY A 78 -44.04 17.11 22.71
N MET A 79 -44.66 18.29 22.58
CA MET A 79 -45.81 18.51 21.69
C MET A 79 -45.43 18.27 20.24
N ILE A 80 -46.12 17.38 19.53
CA ILE A 80 -45.86 17.07 18.11
C ILE A 80 -46.86 17.81 17.19
N VAL A 81 -46.34 18.37 16.11
CA VAL A 81 -47.11 18.99 15.02
C VAL A 81 -46.55 18.57 13.66
N PHE A 82 -47.39 18.59 12.63
CA PHE A 82 -46.94 18.47 11.24
C PHE A 82 -47.03 19.82 10.55
N LEU A 83 -45.87 20.42 10.23
CA LEU A 83 -45.82 21.67 9.46
C LEU A 83 -46.15 21.36 7.99
N THR A 84 -47.22 21.95 7.46
CA THR A 84 -47.76 21.64 6.13
C THR A 84 -47.03 22.32 4.98
N SER A 85 -46.34 23.42 5.28
CA SER A 85 -45.53 24.22 4.34
C SER A 85 -44.30 24.75 5.06
N ALA A 86 -43.13 24.71 4.41
CA ALA A 86 -41.90 25.26 4.97
C ALA A 86 -42.10 26.74 5.37
N THR A 87 -41.62 27.12 6.55
CA THR A 87 -41.74 28.48 7.08
C THR A 87 -40.45 28.91 7.77
N GLY A 88 -39.83 29.99 7.30
CA GLY A 88 -38.52 30.43 7.79
C GLY A 88 -37.46 29.34 7.58
N THR A 89 -36.77 28.94 8.64
CA THR A 89 -35.75 27.87 8.63
C THR A 89 -36.33 26.46 8.78
N TYR A 90 -37.63 26.32 9.01
CA TYR A 90 -38.27 25.03 9.27
C TYR A 90 -38.81 24.40 7.99
N LYS A 91 -38.46 23.13 7.75
CA LYS A 91 -38.93 22.35 6.59
C LYS A 91 -40.34 21.82 6.83
N LYS A 92 -41.08 21.48 5.77
CA LYS A 92 -42.35 20.74 5.91
C LYS A 92 -42.09 19.39 6.58
N GLY A 93 -42.89 18.99 7.57
CA GLY A 93 -42.74 17.68 8.23
C GLY A 93 -43.10 17.68 9.72
N PHE A 94 -42.81 16.56 10.38
CA PHE A 94 -43.03 16.41 11.82
C PHE A 94 -42.02 17.24 12.62
N HIS A 95 -42.54 18.02 13.55
CA HIS A 95 -41.75 18.77 14.53
C HIS A 95 -42.28 18.48 15.92
N TYR A 96 -41.41 18.50 16.92
CA TYR A 96 -41.81 18.53 18.32
C TYR A 96 -41.31 19.80 19.00
N TRP A 97 -42.05 20.26 20.01
CA TRP A 97 -41.60 21.33 20.88
C TRP A 97 -40.65 20.78 21.93
N ASP A 98 -39.45 21.34 22.00
CA ASP A 98 -38.51 21.11 23.10
C ASP A 98 -38.44 22.40 23.94
N ASN A 99 -38.92 22.32 25.18
CA ASN A 99 -38.92 23.46 26.10
C ASN A 99 -37.52 23.83 26.61
N THR A 100 -36.53 22.94 26.48
CA THR A 100 -35.13 23.20 26.82
C THR A 100 -34.25 22.69 25.67
N PRO A 101 -34.29 23.38 24.51
CA PRO A 101 -33.81 24.76 24.45
C PRO A 101 -34.86 25.84 24.07
N LYS A 102 -36.17 25.58 24.18
CA LYS A 102 -37.27 26.45 23.71
C LYS A 102 -37.31 26.59 22.19
N LYS A 103 -37.30 25.45 21.50
CA LYS A 103 -37.27 25.41 20.03
C LYS A 103 -38.18 24.28 19.51
N TRP A 104 -38.80 24.53 18.37
CA TRP A 104 -39.33 23.44 17.54
C TRP A 104 -38.18 22.67 16.89
N ILE A 105 -38.17 21.35 17.02
CA ILE A 105 -37.13 20.46 16.45
C ILE A 105 -37.81 19.53 15.45
N ALA A 106 -37.26 19.40 14.24
CA ALA A 106 -37.79 18.44 13.26
C ALA A 106 -37.34 17.01 13.59
N TYR A 107 -38.14 16.00 13.25
CA TYR A 107 -37.84 14.60 13.54
C TYR A 107 -36.74 13.96 12.66
N ASN A 108 -36.28 14.65 11.62
CA ASN A 108 -35.34 14.12 10.62
C ASN A 108 -34.00 14.87 10.57
N GLU A 109 -33.56 15.45 11.69
CA GLU A 109 -32.36 16.31 11.77
C GLU A 109 -31.07 15.59 12.20
N GLU A 110 -30.89 14.28 11.96
CA GLU A 110 -29.64 13.63 12.40
C GLU A 110 -28.41 14.03 11.55
N TRP A 111 -28.63 14.59 10.34
CA TRP A 111 -27.60 15.25 9.52
C TRP A 111 -28.17 16.46 8.77
N ASN A 112 -28.23 17.63 9.41
CA ASN A 112 -28.59 18.88 8.73
C ASN A 112 -27.35 19.75 8.46
N ASP A 113 -27.30 20.34 7.26
CA ASP A 113 -26.33 21.35 6.82
C ASP A 113 -26.25 22.52 7.81
N GLY A 114 -25.15 22.59 8.57
CA GLY A 114 -24.83 23.70 9.45
C GLY A 114 -23.75 24.59 8.83
N ASN A 115 -24.13 25.74 8.26
CA ASN A 115 -23.18 26.78 7.89
C ASN A 115 -22.70 27.50 9.16
N VAL A 116 -21.47 27.26 9.59
CA VAL A 116 -20.77 28.19 10.48
C VAL A 116 -20.11 29.26 9.60
N ALA A 117 -20.65 30.49 9.65
CA ALA A 117 -20.01 31.63 9.00
C ALA A 117 -18.75 32.01 9.78
N GLN A 118 -17.57 31.74 9.22
CA GLN A 118 -16.36 32.46 9.61
C GLN A 118 -15.67 33.08 8.40
N VAL A 119 -15.30 34.35 8.59
CA VAL A 119 -14.57 35.18 7.64
C VAL A 119 -13.09 34.87 7.80
N HIS A 120 -12.51 34.09 6.88
CA HIS A 120 -11.07 34.12 6.66
C HIS A 120 -10.78 34.08 5.16
N SER A 121 -10.03 35.08 4.70
CA SER A 121 -9.77 35.36 3.28
C SER A 121 -8.81 34.34 2.67
N GLY A 122 -9.28 33.55 1.69
CA GLY A 122 -8.38 32.85 0.75
C GLY A 122 -8.79 31.45 0.31
N PHE A 123 -9.76 30.81 0.97
CA PHE A 123 -10.30 29.51 0.56
C PHE A 123 -11.82 29.56 0.56
N THR A 124 -12.48 28.86 -0.37
CA THR A 124 -13.91 28.59 -0.27
C THR A 124 -14.16 27.73 0.97
N PRO A 125 -14.88 28.23 2.00
CA PRO A 125 -15.06 27.47 3.22
C PRO A 125 -16.20 26.45 3.06
N ASN A 126 -15.98 25.28 3.64
CA ASN A 126 -16.97 24.26 4.02
C ASN A 126 -17.54 23.38 2.91
N LEU A 127 -16.95 22.20 2.73
CA LEU A 127 -17.66 21.03 2.23
C LEU A 127 -17.72 20.00 3.36
N ILE A 128 -18.75 20.09 4.21
CA ILE A 128 -19.34 18.87 4.77
C ILE A 128 -20.39 18.46 3.74
N TYR A 129 -20.06 17.52 2.85
CA TYR A 129 -21.09 16.81 2.09
C TYR A 129 -21.66 15.70 2.99
N ALA A 130 -22.52 16.09 3.93
CA ALA A 130 -23.62 15.22 4.32
C ALA A 130 -24.86 15.65 3.54
N ARG A 131 -24.69 15.94 2.24
CA ARG A 131 -25.82 16.05 1.32
C ARG A 131 -26.29 14.62 1.03
N GLN A 132 -27.59 14.38 1.13
CA GLN A 132 -28.20 13.52 0.11
C GLN A 132 -27.79 14.14 -1.23
N ALA A 133 -26.93 13.45 -1.99
CA ALA A 133 -26.40 13.91 -3.26
C ALA A 133 -27.50 14.62 -4.07
N ASP A 134 -27.27 15.88 -4.47
CA ASP A 134 -28.06 16.38 -5.58
C ASP A 134 -27.74 15.52 -6.81
N ALA A 135 -28.68 15.41 -7.75
CA ALA A 135 -28.57 14.52 -8.91
C ALA A 135 -27.37 14.82 -9.86
N THR A 136 -26.50 15.78 -9.49
CA THR A 136 -25.34 16.24 -10.25
C THR A 136 -24.06 16.40 -9.41
N GLY A 137 -24.08 16.05 -8.12
CA GLY A 137 -23.01 16.35 -7.16
C GLY A 137 -21.91 15.29 -7.04
N THR A 138 -20.81 15.65 -6.38
CA THR A 138 -19.73 14.72 -6.04
C THR A 138 -20.09 13.92 -4.80
N ASP A 139 -20.28 12.61 -4.97
CA ASP A 139 -20.70 11.73 -3.88
C ASP A 139 -19.55 11.46 -2.92
N VAL A 140 -19.67 11.80 -1.64
CA VAL A 140 -19.03 11.03 -0.58
C VAL A 140 -20.08 10.06 -0.06
N VAL A 141 -19.85 8.77 -0.24
CA VAL A 141 -20.78 7.72 0.17
C VAL A 141 -20.15 6.92 1.29
N VAL A 142 -20.83 6.86 2.43
CA VAL A 142 -20.55 5.88 3.48
C VAL A 142 -21.68 4.85 3.43
N LEU A 143 -21.33 3.61 3.10
CA LEU A 143 -22.29 2.51 3.03
C LEU A 143 -22.49 1.88 4.41
N ASP A 144 -23.64 1.24 4.62
CA ASP A 144 -23.91 0.43 5.83
C ASP A 144 -22.91 -0.73 5.99
N SER A 145 -22.22 -1.11 4.89
CA SER A 145 -21.11 -2.06 4.88
C SER A 145 -19.79 -1.50 5.41
N GLY A 146 -19.73 -0.22 5.80
CA GLY A 146 -18.53 0.47 6.26
C GLY A 146 -17.59 0.95 5.16
N HIS A 147 -17.91 0.72 3.88
CA HIS A 147 -17.11 1.23 2.76
C HIS A 147 -17.34 2.74 2.59
N ILE A 148 -16.26 3.45 2.22
CA ILE A 148 -16.27 4.89 1.97
C ILE A 148 -15.84 5.14 0.53
N GLY A 149 -16.72 5.70 -0.28
CA GLY A 149 -16.45 6.10 -1.65
C GLY A 149 -16.46 7.62 -1.81
N MET A 150 -15.60 8.17 -2.66
CA MET A 150 -15.61 9.56 -3.09
C MET A 150 -15.64 9.61 -4.61
N GLY A 151 -16.67 10.19 -5.23
CA GLY A 151 -16.88 10.14 -6.69
C GLY A 151 -17.50 8.82 -7.20
N THR A 152 -17.85 7.91 -6.29
CA THR A 152 -18.54 6.65 -6.60
C THR A 152 -19.55 6.32 -5.51
N SER A 153 -20.72 5.82 -5.92
CA SER A 153 -21.73 5.24 -5.02
C SER A 153 -21.59 3.73 -4.85
N ALA A 154 -20.64 3.11 -5.56
CA ALA A 154 -20.35 1.69 -5.52
C ALA A 154 -18.83 1.49 -5.40
N PRO A 155 -18.24 1.79 -4.23
CA PRO A 155 -16.83 1.58 -4.00
C PRO A 155 -16.47 0.08 -4.10
N GLU A 156 -15.39 -0.21 -4.83
CA GLU A 156 -14.80 -1.55 -4.95
C GLU A 156 -13.83 -1.85 -3.79
N GLU A 157 -13.24 -0.82 -3.21
CA GLU A 157 -12.32 -0.89 -2.08
C GLU A 157 -12.97 -0.30 -0.81
N SER A 158 -12.46 -0.64 0.37
CA SER A 158 -13.00 -0.10 1.64
C SER A 158 -12.92 1.43 1.71
N LEU A 159 -11.91 2.03 1.07
CA LEU A 159 -11.81 3.47 0.83
C LEU A 159 -11.42 3.70 -0.64
N GLU A 160 -12.29 4.31 -1.45
CA GLU A 160 -12.03 4.56 -2.88
C GLU A 160 -12.27 6.03 -3.25
N LEU A 161 -11.28 6.66 -3.89
CA LEU A 161 -11.41 7.96 -4.58
C LEU A 161 -11.52 7.70 -6.09
N LYS A 162 -12.65 8.05 -6.69
CA LYS A 162 -13.01 7.77 -8.08
C LYS A 162 -13.54 9.02 -8.80
N LEU A 163 -12.78 10.11 -8.78
CA LEU A 163 -13.12 11.36 -9.46
C LEU A 163 -12.46 11.47 -10.83
N VAL A 164 -13.02 12.32 -11.69
CA VAL A 164 -12.38 12.68 -12.96
C VAL A 164 -11.17 13.59 -12.70
N GLY A 165 -9.99 13.22 -13.19
CA GLY A 165 -8.76 14.00 -13.04
C GLY A 165 -7.90 13.53 -11.87
N ASP A 166 -7.34 14.49 -11.15
CA ASP A 166 -6.36 14.23 -10.09
C ASP A 166 -7.05 13.85 -8.77
N ASN A 167 -6.63 12.73 -8.18
CA ASN A 167 -7.20 12.15 -6.97
C ASN A 167 -6.10 12.03 -5.89
N ASP A 168 -5.43 13.15 -5.61
CA ASP A 168 -4.34 13.21 -4.63
C ASP A 168 -4.83 12.98 -3.20
N ILE A 169 -4.05 12.21 -2.44
CA ILE A 169 -4.17 12.10 -0.98
C ILE A 169 -2.99 12.86 -0.36
N GLN A 170 -3.27 13.93 0.38
CA GLN A 170 -2.26 14.71 1.09
C GLN A 170 -2.37 14.49 2.60
N ILE A 171 -1.26 14.06 3.24
CA ILE A 171 -1.14 13.97 4.70
C ILE A 171 -0.18 15.07 5.17
N THR A 172 -0.68 16.05 5.92
CA THR A 172 0.11 17.23 6.35
C THR A 172 0.28 17.25 7.86
N SER A 173 1.49 17.55 8.31
CA SER A 173 1.77 17.90 9.71
C SER A 173 2.42 19.28 9.77
N ALA A 174 2.27 19.95 10.91
CA ALA A 174 2.97 21.20 11.19
C ALA A 174 3.32 21.22 12.68
N SER A 175 4.40 20.54 13.07
CA SER A 175 5.13 20.66 14.34
C SER A 175 6.18 19.56 14.45
N ALA A 176 7.46 19.89 14.21
CA ALA A 176 8.54 18.93 14.46
C ALA A 176 8.58 18.53 15.96
N PRO A 177 8.92 17.28 16.30
CA PRO A 177 9.48 16.25 15.42
C PRO A 177 8.46 15.34 14.72
N ASP A 178 7.16 15.53 14.95
CA ASP A 178 6.13 14.56 14.56
C ASP A 178 5.74 14.70 13.08
N ALA A 179 6.28 13.81 12.25
CA ALA A 179 5.98 13.73 10.82
C ALA A 179 4.69 12.92 10.56
N PRO A 180 3.96 13.18 9.46
CA PRO A 180 2.82 12.34 9.08
C PRO A 180 3.31 10.98 8.60
N GLN A 181 2.51 9.94 8.80
CA GLN A 181 2.85 8.56 8.42
C GLN A 181 1.71 7.85 7.69
N LEU A 182 2.08 6.93 6.80
CA LEU A 182 1.22 5.86 6.32
C LEU A 182 1.68 4.58 7.03
N THR A 183 0.85 4.02 7.89
CA THR A 183 1.20 2.85 8.70
C THR A 183 0.45 1.62 8.22
N PHE A 184 1.21 0.58 7.90
CA PHE A 184 0.67 -0.77 7.70
C PHE A 184 0.88 -1.57 8.99
N TYR A 185 -0.17 -2.21 9.45
CA TYR A 185 -0.14 -3.09 10.61
C TYR A 185 -0.86 -4.38 10.26
N THR A 186 -0.09 -5.46 10.16
CA THR A 186 -0.60 -6.79 9.80
C THR A 186 -0.14 -7.78 10.84
N MET A 187 -1.03 -8.72 11.12
CA MET A 187 -0.82 -9.88 11.97
C MET A 187 -1.53 -11.05 11.30
N ASN A 188 -1.17 -12.27 11.66
CA ASN A 188 -1.94 -13.42 11.25
C ASN A 188 -3.11 -13.65 12.21
N ASP A 189 -4.13 -14.37 11.74
CA ASP A 189 -5.36 -14.70 12.47
C ASP A 189 -6.25 -13.47 12.77
N THR A 190 -6.70 -13.26 14.01
CA THR A 190 -7.73 -12.26 14.36
C THR A 190 -7.25 -11.25 15.39
N PHE A 191 -7.92 -10.11 15.51
CA PHE A 191 -7.58 -9.09 16.51
C PHE A 191 -7.72 -9.59 17.95
N GLU A 192 -8.64 -10.52 18.20
CA GLU A 192 -8.86 -11.10 19.53
C GLU A 192 -7.85 -12.22 19.86
N SER A 193 -7.20 -12.80 18.85
CA SER A 193 -6.23 -13.88 18.99
C SER A 193 -5.18 -13.78 17.87
N PRO A 194 -4.23 -12.83 17.97
CA PRO A 194 -3.26 -12.61 16.91
C PRO A 194 -2.17 -13.70 16.89
N ASP A 195 -1.66 -13.98 15.70
CA ASP A 195 -0.51 -14.87 15.49
C ASP A 195 0.64 -14.14 14.75
N PHE A 196 1.84 -14.69 14.86
CA PHE A 196 3.03 -14.18 14.19
C PHE A 196 2.95 -14.37 12.67
N MET A 197 3.60 -13.46 11.94
CA MET A 197 3.77 -13.58 10.48
C MET A 197 4.73 -14.72 10.14
N ASN A 198 4.42 -15.46 9.08
CA ASN A 198 5.31 -16.45 8.47
C ASN A 198 6.24 -15.77 7.46
N ASP A 199 7.29 -16.49 7.03
CA ASP A 199 8.12 -16.04 5.91
C ASP A 199 7.26 -15.69 4.69
N ASP A 200 7.63 -14.62 4.00
CA ASP A 200 6.91 -14.04 2.85
C ASP A 200 5.51 -13.46 3.12
N ASP A 201 4.98 -13.52 4.35
CA ASP A 201 3.70 -12.88 4.64
C ASP A 201 3.78 -11.35 4.43
N PRO A 202 2.76 -10.75 3.81
CA PRO A 202 2.76 -9.33 3.51
C PRO A 202 2.39 -8.48 4.70
N ILE A 203 3.18 -7.42 4.93
CA ILE A 203 2.87 -6.36 5.89
C ILE A 203 1.98 -5.33 5.23
N GLY A 204 2.29 -4.95 3.99
CA GLY A 204 1.54 -3.97 3.23
C GLY A 204 2.13 -3.71 1.85
N TYR A 205 1.34 -3.06 1.01
CA TYR A 205 1.69 -2.79 -0.37
C TYR A 205 1.40 -1.33 -0.74
N ILE A 206 2.28 -0.76 -1.57
CA ILE A 206 1.94 0.40 -2.39
C ILE A 206 1.87 -0.10 -3.82
N THR A 207 0.67 -0.08 -4.41
CA THR A 207 0.37 -0.80 -5.65
C THR A 207 -0.11 0.13 -6.76
N GLY A 208 0.45 -0.07 -7.96
CA GLY A 208 -0.01 0.53 -9.20
C GLY A 208 -0.88 -0.45 -10.00
N LYS A 209 -2.03 0.04 -10.47
CA LYS A 209 -2.89 -0.63 -11.46
C LYS A 209 -3.18 0.36 -12.59
N VAL A 210 -3.43 -0.15 -13.79
CA VAL A 210 -3.74 0.64 -14.99
C VAL A 210 -4.95 0.08 -15.72
N TRP A 211 -5.49 0.82 -16.68
CA TRP A 211 -6.54 0.31 -17.56
C TRP A 211 -5.94 -0.64 -18.62
N ALA A 212 -6.50 -1.84 -18.74
CA ALA A 212 -6.04 -2.90 -19.63
C ALA A 212 -6.90 -3.05 -20.91
N GLY A 213 -7.71 -2.03 -21.27
CA GLY A 213 -8.56 -2.05 -22.47
C GLY A 213 -10.01 -2.47 -22.23
N SER A 214 -10.28 -3.27 -21.19
CA SER A 214 -11.62 -3.73 -20.81
C SER A 214 -11.94 -3.57 -19.32
N GLY A 215 -10.93 -3.22 -18.50
CA GLY A 215 -11.05 -3.11 -17.05
C GLY A 215 -9.71 -2.75 -16.42
N LYS A 216 -9.61 -2.93 -15.09
CA LYS A 216 -8.35 -2.77 -14.35
C LYS A 216 -7.40 -3.92 -14.64
N SER A 217 -6.12 -3.62 -14.75
CA SER A 217 -5.04 -4.62 -14.81
C SER A 217 -4.93 -5.40 -13.50
N GLY A 218 -4.09 -6.44 -13.50
CA GLY A 218 -3.45 -6.90 -12.27
C GLY A 218 -2.56 -5.81 -11.67
N ASP A 219 -1.82 -6.15 -10.62
CA ASP A 219 -0.78 -5.26 -10.09
C ASP A 219 0.33 -5.14 -11.14
N VAL A 220 0.71 -3.92 -11.53
CA VAL A 220 1.73 -3.70 -12.59
C VAL A 220 3.01 -3.05 -12.07
N ALA A 221 2.95 -2.50 -10.86
CA ALA A 221 4.11 -2.00 -10.12
C ALA A 221 3.81 -2.06 -8.63
N ASN A 222 4.79 -2.41 -7.81
CA ASN A 222 4.63 -2.36 -6.37
C ASN A 222 5.89 -2.04 -5.57
N ILE A 223 5.64 -1.59 -4.35
CA ILE A 223 6.59 -1.64 -3.23
C ILE A 223 5.95 -2.54 -2.18
N GLN A 224 6.56 -3.68 -1.89
CA GLN A 224 6.05 -4.69 -0.97
C GLN A 224 6.87 -4.68 0.31
N LEU A 225 6.18 -4.56 1.44
CA LEU A 225 6.75 -4.76 2.76
C LEU A 225 6.37 -6.17 3.20
N LYS A 226 7.33 -7.03 3.50
CA LYS A 226 7.09 -8.45 3.84
C LYS A 226 7.92 -8.91 5.02
N ALA A 227 7.49 -10.00 5.66
CA ALA A 227 8.35 -10.79 6.52
C ALA A 227 9.53 -11.40 5.74
N ASP A 228 10.69 -11.52 6.39
CA ASP A 228 11.93 -12.08 5.83
C ASP A 228 12.39 -13.25 6.72
N GLY A 229 11.57 -14.29 6.76
CA GLY A 229 11.61 -15.40 7.71
C GLY A 229 10.45 -15.36 8.71
N ASN A 230 10.16 -16.50 9.34
CA ASN A 230 9.11 -16.61 10.34
C ASN A 230 9.37 -15.68 11.53
N HIS A 231 8.34 -14.93 11.92
CA HIS A 231 8.37 -14.06 13.09
C HIS A 231 8.19 -14.85 14.38
N SER A 232 8.73 -14.30 15.46
CA SER A 232 8.49 -14.73 16.83
C SER A 232 8.77 -13.57 17.79
N SER A 233 8.51 -13.77 19.09
CA SER A 233 8.75 -12.74 20.09
C SER A 233 10.22 -12.26 20.06
N GLY A 234 10.43 -10.98 19.77
CA GLY A 234 11.77 -10.38 19.66
C GLY A 234 12.52 -10.66 18.36
N ASN A 235 11.92 -11.37 17.40
CA ASN A 235 12.52 -11.66 16.09
C ASN A 235 11.48 -11.41 14.98
N LEU A 236 11.53 -10.23 14.39
CA LEU A 236 10.58 -9.77 13.37
C LEU A 236 11.33 -9.34 12.09
N PRO A 237 12.08 -10.25 11.43
CA PRO A 237 12.85 -9.89 10.24
C PRO A 237 11.91 -9.49 9.10
N THR A 238 12.27 -8.44 8.38
CA THR A 238 11.46 -7.92 7.26
C THR A 238 12.32 -7.64 6.04
N LYS A 239 11.70 -7.66 4.87
CA LYS A 239 12.29 -7.27 3.60
C LYS A 239 11.40 -6.28 2.86
N ILE A 240 12.03 -5.52 1.96
CA ILE A 240 11.34 -4.65 1.00
C ILE A 240 11.64 -5.16 -0.40
N GLU A 241 10.59 -5.32 -1.20
CA GLU A 241 10.68 -5.75 -2.58
C GLU A 241 10.09 -4.68 -3.50
N PHE A 242 10.76 -4.44 -4.62
CA PHE A 242 10.28 -3.58 -5.70
C PHE A 242 10.01 -4.47 -6.90
N ALA A 243 8.76 -4.51 -7.39
CA ALA A 243 8.39 -5.27 -8.57
C ALA A 243 7.71 -4.39 -9.63
N VAL A 244 8.00 -4.65 -10.91
CA VAL A 244 7.35 -4.03 -12.07
C VAL A 244 7.08 -5.08 -13.15
N THR A 245 6.19 -4.78 -14.09
CA THR A 245 5.96 -5.64 -15.27
C THR A 245 6.96 -5.39 -16.38
N GLU A 246 7.37 -6.45 -17.10
CA GLU A 246 8.12 -6.33 -18.34
C GLU A 246 7.20 -6.10 -19.56
N PRO A 247 7.72 -5.61 -20.71
CA PRO A 247 6.94 -5.49 -21.92
C PRO A 247 6.30 -6.82 -22.36
N GLY A 248 4.96 -6.85 -22.38
CA GLY A 248 4.19 -8.05 -22.74
C GLY A 248 3.46 -8.69 -21.56
N ASP A 249 3.79 -8.29 -20.33
CA ASP A 249 3.11 -8.78 -19.13
C ASP A 249 1.82 -8.00 -18.86
N SER A 250 0.88 -8.67 -18.17
CA SER A 250 -0.40 -8.09 -17.74
C SER A 250 -0.53 -7.95 -16.21
N GLY A 251 0.53 -8.33 -15.49
CA GLY A 251 0.67 -8.20 -14.05
C GLY A 251 2.03 -8.71 -13.58
N ILE A 252 2.45 -8.29 -12.40
CA ILE A 252 3.70 -8.73 -11.76
C ILE A 252 3.62 -10.20 -11.34
N THR A 253 4.77 -10.87 -11.31
CA THR A 253 4.90 -12.20 -10.71
C THR A 253 5.55 -12.05 -9.33
N GLU A 254 4.86 -12.51 -8.27
CA GLU A 254 5.22 -12.22 -6.87
C GLU A 254 6.60 -12.73 -6.40
N HIS A 255 7.33 -13.49 -7.22
CA HIS A 255 8.59 -14.14 -6.87
C HIS A 255 9.81 -13.66 -7.66
N GLU A 256 9.66 -12.68 -8.55
CA GLU A 256 10.75 -12.13 -9.35
C GLU A 256 10.85 -10.60 -9.23
N PRO A 257 10.95 -10.03 -8.01
CA PRO A 257 11.15 -8.59 -7.84
C PRO A 257 12.47 -8.14 -8.48
N GLU A 258 12.44 -7.00 -9.15
CA GLU A 258 13.63 -6.39 -9.74
C GLU A 258 14.65 -5.93 -8.70
N MET A 259 14.21 -5.64 -7.47
CA MET A 259 15.11 -5.29 -6.37
C MET A 259 14.58 -5.77 -5.02
N VAL A 260 15.48 -6.28 -4.18
CA VAL A 260 15.17 -6.72 -2.81
C VAL A 260 16.17 -6.12 -1.82
N ILE A 261 15.66 -5.61 -0.71
CA ILE A 261 16.44 -5.26 0.48
C ILE A 261 16.04 -6.22 1.59
N ARG A 262 16.97 -7.05 2.06
CA ARG A 262 16.70 -8.07 3.09
C ARG A 262 16.95 -7.55 4.50
N SER A 263 16.46 -8.29 5.49
CA SER A 263 16.73 -8.08 6.92
C SER A 263 18.22 -8.13 7.27
N THR A 264 19.03 -8.82 6.45
CA THR A 264 20.49 -8.86 6.57
C THR A 264 21.19 -7.56 6.16
N GLY A 265 20.46 -6.61 5.55
CA GLY A 265 21.02 -5.40 4.95
C GLY A 265 21.57 -5.61 3.53
N ASN A 266 21.51 -6.84 3.00
CA ASN A 266 21.92 -7.13 1.63
C ASN A 266 20.88 -6.63 0.61
N VAL A 267 21.37 -6.02 -0.46
CA VAL A 267 20.59 -5.54 -1.60
C VAL A 267 20.84 -6.44 -2.81
N GLY A 268 19.79 -7.02 -3.34
CA GLY A 268 19.78 -7.75 -4.61
C GLY A 268 19.14 -6.91 -5.71
N ILE A 269 19.75 -6.83 -6.89
CA ILE A 269 19.14 -6.26 -8.09
C ILE A 269 18.99 -7.38 -9.12
N GLY A 270 17.74 -7.78 -9.37
CA GLY A 270 17.37 -8.96 -10.17
C GLY A 270 17.73 -10.29 -9.51
N ILE A 271 17.93 -10.29 -8.20
CA ILE A 271 18.23 -11.48 -7.38
C ILE A 271 17.46 -11.36 -6.07
N THR A 272 16.69 -12.38 -5.71
CA THR A 272 15.86 -12.39 -4.49
C THR A 272 16.62 -12.75 -3.21
N ASN A 273 17.68 -13.56 -3.33
CA ASN A 273 18.50 -14.03 -2.20
C ASN A 273 19.97 -13.58 -2.34
N PRO A 274 20.27 -12.28 -2.16
CA PRO A 274 21.63 -11.75 -2.27
C PRO A 274 22.58 -12.31 -1.20
N THR A 275 23.74 -12.80 -1.63
CA THR A 275 24.80 -13.35 -0.77
C THR A 275 25.90 -12.34 -0.43
N ALA A 276 25.79 -11.11 -0.94
CA ALA A 276 26.67 -9.98 -0.68
C ALA A 276 25.84 -8.73 -0.42
N VAL A 277 26.46 -7.70 0.20
CA VAL A 277 25.80 -6.42 0.50
C VAL A 277 25.17 -5.80 -0.74
N LEU A 278 25.84 -5.90 -1.89
CA LEU A 278 25.27 -5.64 -3.21
C LEU A 278 25.51 -6.86 -4.09
N ASN A 279 24.42 -7.50 -4.55
CA ASN A 279 24.48 -8.62 -5.49
C ASN A 279 23.67 -8.30 -6.75
N LEU A 280 24.31 -8.34 -7.91
CA LEU A 280 23.70 -7.99 -9.20
C LEU A 280 23.42 -9.26 -10.00
N LYS A 281 22.25 -9.35 -10.65
CA LYS A 281 21.97 -10.45 -11.59
C LYS A 281 23.05 -10.54 -12.65
N ALA A 282 23.38 -11.77 -13.05
CA ALA A 282 24.35 -11.99 -14.10
C ALA A 282 23.88 -11.37 -15.43
N GLY A 283 24.84 -10.89 -16.22
CA GLY A 283 24.56 -10.48 -17.58
C GLY A 283 24.40 -11.64 -18.55
N THR A 284 24.03 -11.33 -19.79
CA THR A 284 23.97 -12.31 -20.88
C THR A 284 25.05 -12.01 -21.93
N SER A 285 25.14 -12.84 -22.98
CA SER A 285 26.01 -12.56 -24.12
C SER A 285 25.49 -11.45 -25.05
N SER A 286 24.25 -11.01 -24.85
CA SER A 286 23.64 -9.95 -25.65
C SER A 286 24.16 -8.57 -25.23
N ALA A 287 24.29 -7.67 -26.20
CA ALA A 287 24.63 -6.28 -25.92
C ALA A 287 23.65 -5.67 -24.90
N ASN A 288 24.13 -4.74 -24.06
CA ASN A 288 23.37 -4.04 -23.02
C ASN A 288 22.83 -4.91 -21.88
N SER A 289 23.39 -6.11 -21.67
CA SER A 289 22.98 -6.99 -20.58
C SER A 289 24.01 -7.09 -19.45
N ALA A 290 25.13 -6.36 -19.50
CA ALA A 290 26.16 -6.45 -18.48
C ALA A 290 25.60 -6.19 -17.06
N PRO A 291 26.04 -6.94 -16.04
CA PRO A 291 25.53 -6.80 -14.67
C PRO A 291 25.82 -5.40 -14.09
N LEU A 292 26.97 -4.82 -14.43
CA LEU A 292 27.35 -3.45 -14.08
C LEU A 292 27.90 -2.75 -15.32
N LYS A 293 27.35 -1.58 -15.65
CA LYS A 293 27.83 -0.71 -16.73
C LYS A 293 28.12 0.67 -16.18
N LEU A 294 29.34 1.16 -16.39
CA LEU A 294 29.73 2.51 -16.03
C LEU A 294 29.60 3.43 -17.24
N THR A 295 28.91 4.55 -17.07
CA THR A 295 28.91 5.64 -18.05
C THR A 295 30.17 6.49 -17.84
N ALA A 296 30.77 6.95 -18.94
CA ALA A 296 31.94 7.82 -18.87
C ALA A 296 31.64 9.11 -18.09
N GLY A 297 32.54 9.49 -17.18
CA GLY A 297 32.45 10.69 -16.36
C GLY A 297 33.79 11.41 -16.23
N THR A 298 33.79 12.57 -15.56
CA THR A 298 35.04 13.23 -15.17
C THR A 298 35.57 12.59 -13.90
N ASN A 299 36.85 12.25 -13.87
CA ASN A 299 37.50 11.74 -12.65
C ASN A 299 37.54 12.83 -11.56
N LEU A 300 37.39 12.45 -10.30
CA LEU A 300 37.48 13.31 -9.12
C LEU A 300 38.80 14.09 -9.10
N SER A 301 38.73 15.39 -8.77
CA SER A 301 39.90 16.27 -8.66
C SER A 301 40.82 15.88 -7.50
N THR A 302 40.23 15.35 -6.41
CA THR A 302 40.95 14.72 -5.30
C THR A 302 40.66 13.23 -5.32
N ALA A 303 41.70 12.40 -5.34
CA ALA A 303 41.53 10.95 -5.36
C ALA A 303 40.91 10.46 -4.05
N GLU A 304 39.83 9.68 -4.14
CA GLU A 304 39.10 9.13 -2.99
C GLU A 304 39.39 7.64 -2.83
N GLN A 305 39.84 7.24 -1.64
CA GLN A 305 40.15 5.85 -1.35
C GLN A 305 38.90 4.96 -1.51
N GLY A 306 39.03 3.89 -2.28
CA GLY A 306 37.94 2.96 -2.59
C GLY A 306 37.15 3.31 -3.86
N ALA A 307 37.38 4.48 -4.47
CA ALA A 307 36.64 4.90 -5.65
C ALA A 307 36.98 4.08 -6.91
N ILE A 308 35.95 3.76 -7.70
CA ILE A 308 36.04 3.20 -9.05
C ILE A 308 35.49 4.25 -10.01
N GLU A 309 36.25 4.62 -11.03
CA GLU A 309 35.90 5.71 -11.96
C GLU A 309 36.16 5.27 -13.40
N PHE A 310 35.32 5.70 -14.34
CA PHE A 310 35.51 5.42 -15.77
C PHE A 310 35.42 6.74 -16.56
N ASP A 311 36.49 7.09 -17.28
CA ASP A 311 36.57 8.36 -18.03
C ASP A 311 36.20 8.25 -19.51
N GLY A 312 35.71 7.08 -19.94
CA GLY A 312 35.45 6.77 -21.35
C GLY A 312 36.62 6.08 -22.06
N THR A 313 37.83 6.13 -21.49
CA THR A 313 39.00 5.42 -21.99
C THR A 313 39.47 4.35 -21.01
N ASN A 314 39.68 4.74 -19.75
CA ASN A 314 40.25 3.90 -18.71
C ASN A 314 39.28 3.72 -17.54
N LEU A 315 39.27 2.50 -16.99
CA LEU A 315 38.73 2.24 -15.67
C LEU A 315 39.83 2.52 -14.64
N TYR A 316 39.50 3.21 -13.57
CA TYR A 316 40.41 3.53 -12.49
C TYR A 316 39.92 2.92 -11.17
N PHE A 317 40.87 2.53 -10.34
CA PHE A 317 40.65 2.23 -8.93
C PHE A 317 41.63 3.02 -8.07
N THR A 318 41.14 3.59 -6.97
CA THR A 318 41.94 4.39 -6.06
C THR A 318 42.13 3.64 -4.74
N PRO A 319 43.17 2.81 -4.58
CA PRO A 319 43.37 2.01 -3.36
C PRO A 319 43.80 2.83 -2.13
N ASN A 320 44.30 4.04 -2.33
CA ASN A 320 44.81 4.94 -1.30
C ASN A 320 44.60 6.42 -1.73
N THR A 321 45.61 7.29 -1.65
CA THR A 321 45.53 8.68 -2.13
C THR A 321 45.90 8.83 -3.62
N THR A 322 46.32 7.75 -4.28
CA THR A 322 46.76 7.76 -5.68
C THR A 322 45.83 6.91 -6.54
N ARG A 323 45.24 7.53 -7.56
CA ARG A 323 44.46 6.86 -8.59
C ARG A 323 45.33 5.95 -9.45
N LYS A 324 44.85 4.74 -9.76
CA LYS A 324 45.52 3.77 -10.63
C LYS A 324 44.57 3.35 -11.75
N VAL A 325 45.10 3.15 -12.96
CA VAL A 325 44.35 2.48 -14.02
C VAL A 325 44.19 1.02 -13.62
N PHE A 326 42.95 0.52 -13.67
CA PHE A 326 42.66 -0.90 -13.50
C PHE A 326 43.07 -1.60 -14.79
N LEU A 327 44.09 -2.46 -14.70
CA LEU A 327 44.80 -3.01 -15.86
C LEU A 327 43.83 -3.70 -16.83
N ASN A 328 43.86 -3.28 -18.10
CA ASN A 328 43.29 -4.03 -19.21
C ASN A 328 44.39 -4.93 -19.77
N GLY A 329 44.13 -6.23 -19.86
CA GLY A 329 45.13 -7.17 -20.36
C GLY A 329 44.47 -8.27 -21.17
N VAL A 330 45.11 -8.63 -22.29
CA VAL A 330 44.71 -9.78 -23.10
C VAL A 330 45.59 -10.98 -22.74
N SER A 331 45.03 -12.18 -22.77
CA SER A 331 45.80 -13.39 -22.49
C SER A 331 45.46 -14.50 -23.46
N ASN A 332 46.43 -15.37 -23.70
CA ASN A 332 46.21 -16.64 -24.38
C ASN A 332 46.97 -17.75 -23.65
N SER A 333 46.55 -18.99 -23.86
CA SER A 333 47.26 -20.18 -23.42
C SER A 333 47.34 -21.19 -24.55
N GLN A 334 48.55 -21.66 -24.85
CA GLN A 334 48.80 -22.58 -25.95
C GLN A 334 49.90 -23.58 -25.57
N SER A 335 49.77 -24.83 -26.02
CA SER A 335 50.84 -25.82 -25.91
C SER A 335 51.94 -25.50 -26.91
N LEU A 336 53.18 -25.36 -26.42
CA LEU A 336 54.36 -25.11 -27.24
C LEU A 336 55.38 -26.22 -27.02
N ASN A 337 55.85 -26.80 -28.12
CA ASN A 337 56.90 -27.82 -28.17
C ASN A 337 58.19 -27.17 -28.63
N PHE A 338 59.05 -26.79 -27.69
CA PHE A 338 60.37 -26.27 -28.01
C PHE A 338 61.29 -27.41 -28.46
N PRO A 339 62.08 -27.22 -29.53
CA PRO A 339 63.07 -28.21 -29.93
C PRO A 339 64.15 -28.40 -28.86
N ASN A 340 64.92 -29.49 -28.97
CA ASN A 340 66.09 -29.71 -28.11
C ASN A 340 67.06 -28.52 -28.19
N ILE A 341 67.37 -27.92 -27.04
CA ILE A 341 68.19 -26.71 -26.94
C ILE A 341 69.59 -27.11 -26.55
N GLY A 342 70.56 -26.85 -27.44
CA GLY A 342 71.98 -27.12 -27.19
C GLY A 342 72.55 -26.37 -25.98
N SER A 343 73.78 -26.74 -25.59
CA SER A 343 74.54 -26.07 -24.52
C SER A 343 74.61 -24.57 -24.74
N ARG A 344 74.25 -23.78 -23.73
CA ARG A 344 74.19 -22.30 -23.80
C ARG A 344 73.34 -21.75 -24.98
N GLY A 345 72.41 -22.56 -25.49
CA GLY A 345 71.58 -22.25 -26.65
C GLY A 345 70.29 -21.52 -26.30
N THR A 346 69.62 -20.99 -27.32
CA THR A 346 68.31 -20.32 -27.21
C THR A 346 67.37 -20.83 -28.29
N SER A 347 66.08 -20.91 -27.97
CA SER A 347 65.01 -21.23 -28.92
C SER A 347 63.82 -20.30 -28.70
N GLU A 348 63.11 -19.97 -29.78
CA GLU A 348 61.95 -19.09 -29.76
C GLU A 348 60.75 -19.75 -30.45
N LEU A 349 59.58 -19.58 -29.86
CA LEU A 349 58.30 -19.92 -30.45
C LEU A 349 57.33 -18.76 -30.27
N THR A 350 56.36 -18.66 -31.16
CA THR A 350 55.37 -17.59 -31.14
C THR A 350 54.01 -18.10 -30.66
N MET A 351 53.24 -17.19 -30.08
CA MET A 351 51.86 -17.39 -29.66
C MET A 351 51.03 -16.21 -30.15
N SER A 352 49.88 -16.51 -30.76
CA SER A 352 48.92 -15.47 -31.12
C SER A 352 48.23 -14.95 -29.86
N VAL A 353 48.24 -13.64 -29.62
CA VAL A 353 47.50 -12.99 -28.53
C VAL A 353 46.75 -11.81 -29.13
N THR A 354 45.49 -12.04 -29.52
CA THR A 354 44.64 -11.01 -30.14
C THR A 354 44.54 -9.79 -29.24
N GLY A 355 44.84 -8.60 -29.79
CA GLY A 355 44.84 -7.33 -29.06
C GLY A 355 46.22 -6.86 -28.57
N ALA A 356 47.26 -7.71 -28.64
CA ALA A 356 48.61 -7.29 -28.28
C ALA A 356 49.17 -6.26 -29.28
N ILE A 357 49.78 -5.19 -28.78
CA ILE A 357 50.48 -4.17 -29.60
C ILE A 357 51.96 -4.12 -29.22
N THR A 358 52.83 -3.65 -30.12
CA THR A 358 54.29 -3.73 -29.93
C THR A 358 54.83 -2.89 -28.78
N THR A 359 54.02 -1.98 -28.22
CA THR A 359 54.34 -1.18 -27.04
C THR A 359 53.90 -1.82 -25.73
N SER A 360 53.07 -2.87 -25.79
CA SER A 360 52.57 -3.54 -24.59
C SER A 360 53.70 -4.24 -23.85
N SER A 361 53.56 -4.32 -22.53
CA SER A 361 54.37 -5.25 -21.73
C SER A 361 53.74 -6.64 -21.78
N CYS A 362 54.55 -7.70 -21.67
CA CYS A 362 54.00 -9.05 -21.57
C CYS A 362 54.76 -9.91 -20.58
N SER A 363 54.04 -10.87 -20.00
CA SER A 363 54.56 -11.92 -19.14
C SER A 363 54.18 -13.27 -19.72
N CYS A 364 55.12 -14.21 -19.74
CA CYS A 364 54.88 -15.60 -20.13
C CYS A 364 55.29 -16.53 -19.00
N ALA A 365 54.52 -17.59 -18.81
CA ALA A 365 54.79 -18.58 -17.78
C ALA A 365 54.48 -20.00 -18.30
N PRO A 366 55.38 -20.96 -18.12
CA PRO A 366 55.11 -22.37 -18.36
C PRO A 366 54.20 -22.95 -17.27
N ALA A 367 53.30 -23.86 -17.63
CA ALA A 367 52.48 -24.64 -16.71
C ALA A 367 52.51 -26.14 -17.09
N PRO A 368 53.04 -27.04 -16.24
CA PRO A 368 53.75 -26.78 -14.97
C PRO A 368 55.17 -26.20 -15.19
N GLY A 369 55.92 -26.00 -14.09
CA GLY A 369 57.26 -25.39 -14.08
C GLY A 369 58.28 -26.05 -15.01
N ILE A 370 59.29 -25.28 -15.42
CA ILE A 370 60.27 -25.65 -16.47
C ILE A 370 61.39 -26.57 -15.95
N GLU A 371 62.06 -27.30 -16.85
CA GLU A 371 63.24 -28.10 -16.51
C GLU A 371 64.36 -27.23 -15.90
N ASN A 372 65.16 -27.82 -15.00
CA ASN A 372 66.33 -27.14 -14.45
C ASN A 372 67.26 -26.62 -15.55
N ASN A 373 67.85 -25.45 -15.30
CA ASN A 373 68.76 -24.75 -16.21
C ASN A 373 68.10 -24.17 -17.47
N LEU A 374 66.77 -24.10 -17.53
CA LEU A 374 66.07 -23.27 -18.52
C LEU A 374 65.63 -21.95 -17.90
N GLN A 375 65.86 -20.85 -18.63
CA GLN A 375 65.34 -19.52 -18.35
C GLN A 375 64.42 -19.10 -19.50
N TRP A 376 63.45 -18.24 -19.23
CA TRP A 376 62.53 -17.76 -20.26
C TRP A 376 62.28 -16.26 -20.19
N SER A 377 61.87 -15.70 -21.33
CA SER A 377 61.38 -14.33 -21.46
C SER A 377 60.33 -14.25 -22.57
N CYS A 378 59.52 -13.20 -22.62
CA CYS A 378 58.68 -12.90 -23.77
C CYS A 378 58.68 -11.42 -24.11
N TYR A 379 58.29 -11.12 -25.35
CA TYR A 379 58.05 -9.77 -25.84
C TYR A 379 57.00 -9.81 -26.95
N VAL A 380 56.25 -8.73 -27.14
CA VAL A 380 55.33 -8.59 -28.28
C VAL A 380 56.16 -8.35 -29.53
N SER A 381 56.29 -9.36 -30.38
CA SER A 381 57.17 -9.30 -31.56
C SER A 381 56.50 -8.64 -32.75
N SER A 382 55.17 -8.69 -32.83
CA SER A 382 54.35 -7.91 -33.77
C SER A 382 52.92 -7.79 -33.25
N ALA A 383 52.10 -6.97 -33.90
CA ALA A 383 50.69 -6.84 -33.53
C ALA A 383 50.00 -8.22 -33.51
N GLY A 384 49.40 -8.56 -32.36
CA GLY A 384 48.73 -9.84 -32.14
C GLY A 384 49.66 -11.04 -31.90
N VAL A 385 50.99 -10.86 -31.80
CA VAL A 385 51.95 -11.97 -31.66
C VAL A 385 52.94 -11.73 -30.53
N VAL A 386 53.03 -12.70 -29.62
CA VAL A 386 54.04 -12.72 -28.57
C VAL A 386 55.07 -13.80 -28.88
N THR A 387 56.35 -13.43 -28.84
CA THR A 387 57.46 -14.38 -28.91
C THR A 387 57.86 -14.79 -27.50
N ILE A 388 57.97 -16.09 -27.28
CA ILE A 388 58.50 -16.69 -26.06
C ILE A 388 59.87 -17.24 -26.40
N ARG A 389 60.86 -16.83 -25.61
CA ARG A 389 62.26 -17.24 -25.73
C ARG A 389 62.62 -18.13 -24.54
N LEU A 390 63.20 -19.29 -24.83
CA LEU A 390 63.86 -20.17 -23.87
C LEU A 390 65.36 -20.14 -24.07
N THR A 391 66.09 -20.03 -22.98
CA THR A 391 67.55 -20.09 -22.96
C THR A 391 68.00 -21.21 -22.03
N ASN A 392 68.79 -22.14 -22.57
CA ASN A 392 69.47 -23.15 -21.80
C ASN A 392 70.76 -22.57 -21.24
N VAL A 393 70.86 -22.44 -19.92
CA VAL A 393 72.05 -21.88 -19.24
C VAL A 393 73.06 -22.95 -18.81
N SER A 394 72.77 -24.23 -19.06
CA SER A 394 73.68 -25.34 -18.73
C SER A 394 74.77 -25.55 -19.79
N SER A 395 75.75 -26.39 -19.44
CA SER A 395 76.80 -26.84 -20.34
C SER A 395 76.41 -28.04 -21.21
N GLY A 396 75.23 -28.64 -21.01
CA GLY A 396 74.70 -29.76 -21.81
C GLY A 396 73.47 -29.36 -22.63
N SER A 397 72.98 -30.22 -23.51
CA SER A 397 71.68 -30.00 -24.18
C SER A 397 70.52 -30.33 -23.24
N VAL A 398 69.45 -29.54 -23.30
CA VAL A 398 68.20 -29.78 -22.58
C VAL A 398 67.07 -29.85 -23.60
N ASN A 399 66.30 -30.94 -23.58
CA ASN A 399 65.12 -31.09 -24.41
C ASN A 399 63.88 -30.71 -23.59
N PRO A 400 63.26 -29.53 -23.81
CA PRO A 400 62.11 -29.12 -23.04
C PRO A 400 60.90 -30.01 -23.37
N SER A 401 60.13 -30.37 -22.35
CA SER A 401 58.87 -31.09 -22.54
C SER A 401 57.81 -30.17 -23.11
N ASP A 402 56.96 -30.69 -23.99
CA ASP A 402 55.74 -30.04 -24.48
C ASP A 402 54.87 -29.61 -23.30
N ARG A 403 54.49 -28.34 -23.28
CA ARG A 403 53.76 -27.75 -22.15
C ARG A 403 52.92 -26.57 -22.59
N ASN A 404 51.89 -26.30 -21.79
CA ASN A 404 51.10 -25.09 -21.95
C ASN A 404 51.89 -23.89 -21.45
N TRP A 405 51.88 -22.84 -22.25
CA TRP A 405 52.39 -21.52 -21.93
C TRP A 405 51.23 -20.57 -21.78
N LYS A 406 51.13 -19.88 -20.64
CA LYS A 406 50.21 -18.76 -20.45
C LYS A 406 50.96 -17.48 -20.75
N VAL A 407 50.43 -16.68 -21.67
CA VAL A 407 50.91 -15.33 -21.96
C VAL A 407 49.85 -14.34 -21.52
N THR A 408 50.27 -13.29 -20.83
CA THR A 408 49.43 -12.14 -20.48
C THR A 408 50.13 -10.89 -20.97
N VAL A 409 49.43 -10.11 -21.78
CA VAL A 409 49.87 -8.82 -22.32
C VAL A 409 49.10 -7.75 -21.58
N ILE A 410 49.82 -6.75 -21.08
CA ILE A 410 49.29 -5.66 -20.29
C ILE A 410 49.68 -4.36 -20.99
N ASP A 411 48.67 -3.55 -21.27
CA ASP A 411 48.81 -2.19 -21.82
C ASP A 411 48.88 -1.12 -20.74
#